data_AF-A0A8S2LCC5-F1
#
_entry.id   AF-A0A8S2LCC5-F1
#
_cell.length_a   1.000
_cell.length_b   1.000
_cell.length_c   1.000
_cell.angle_alpha   90.00
_cell.angle_beta   90.00
_cell.angle_gamma   90.00
#
_symmetry.space_group_name_H-M   'P 1'
#
loop_
_entity.id
_entity.type
_entity.pdbx_description
1 polymer ?
#
loop_
_entity_poly.entity_id
_entity_poly.type
_entity_poly.pdbx_seq_one_letter_code
_entity_poly.pdbx_strand_id
1 'polypeptide(L)' 'SGLSCLHIAAAMGHDDTVRVLCERGANVDQQFRFEEQDVTAYDLAESQQHDHVCQVLKNFGAQQLPHSTLSSQVDAN' A
#
# COMPACT_ATOMS: atom_id res chain seq x y z
N SER A 1 -9.96 -6.53 8.60
CA SER A 1 -10.23 -5.95 7.28
C SER A 1 -9.79 -6.94 6.21
N GLY A 2 -10.47 -6.95 5.06
CA GLY A 2 -10.19 -7.89 3.96
C GLY A 2 -9.50 -7.22 2.78
N LEU A 3 -9.04 -8.06 1.84
CA LEU A 3 -8.51 -7.61 0.54
C LEU A 3 -9.56 -6.75 -0.19
N SER A 4 -9.10 -5.70 -0.86
CA SER A 4 -9.94 -4.68 -1.51
C SER A 4 -9.57 -4.58 -2.97
N CYS A 5 -10.47 -4.05 -3.80
CA CYS A 5 -10.18 -3.76 -5.20
C CYS A 5 -8.94 -2.86 -5.35
N LEU A 6 -8.72 -1.94 -4.40
CA LEU A 6 -7.55 -1.05 -4.40
C LEU A 6 -6.23 -1.84 -4.24
N HIS A 7 -6.21 -2.86 -3.37
CA HIS A 7 -5.04 -3.73 -3.20
C HIS A 7 -4.69 -4.47 -4.49
N ILE A 8 -5.70 -5.03 -5.16
CA ILE A 8 -5.50 -5.77 -6.41
C ILE A 8 -5.03 -4.82 -7.53
N ALA A 9 -5.69 -3.66 -7.68
CA ALA A 9 -5.30 -2.68 -8.69
C ALA A 9 -3.86 -2.18 -8.48
N ALA A 10 -3.46 -2.01 -7.22
CA ALA A 10 -2.10 -1.60 -6.88
C ALA A 10 -1.07 -2.70 -7.16
N ALA A 11 -1.36 -3.95 -6.80
CA ALA A 11 -0.48 -5.10 -7.07
C ALA A 11 -0.32 -5.42 -8.58
N MET A 12 -1.31 -5.04 -9.39
CA MET A 12 -1.27 -5.18 -10.85
C MET A 12 -0.64 -3.98 -11.58
N GLY A 13 -0.35 -2.89 -10.87
CA GLY A 13 0.20 -1.68 -11.48
C GLY A 13 -0.81 -0.84 -12.29
N HIS A 14 -2.12 -1.02 -12.05
CA HIS A 14 -3.17 -0.33 -12.79
C HIS A 14 -3.47 1.06 -12.21
N ASP A 15 -2.65 2.05 -12.53
CA ASP A 15 -2.74 3.42 -12.00
C ASP A 15 -4.09 4.11 -12.32
N ASP A 16 -4.63 3.91 -13.53
CA ASP A 16 -5.96 4.43 -13.89
C ASP A 16 -7.07 3.83 -13.01
N THR A 17 -6.99 2.52 -12.75
CA THR A 17 -7.98 1.83 -11.90
C THR A 17 -7.86 2.30 -10.46
N VAL A 18 -6.64 2.47 -9.96
CA VAL A 18 -6.37 3.03 -8.63
C VAL A 18 -6.96 4.43 -8.51
N ARG A 19 -6.73 5.31 -9.49
CA ARG A 19 -7.29 6.66 -9.52
C ARG A 19 -8.82 6.65 -9.45
N VAL A 20 -9.47 5.86 -10.31
CA VAL A 20 -10.94 5.76 -10.32
C VAL A 20 -11.46 5.22 -8.99
N LEU A 21 -10.81 4.23 -8.38
CA LEU A 21 -11.22 3.70 -7.09
C LEU A 21 -11.10 4.75 -5.98
N CYS A 22 -9.98 5.48 -5.93
CA CYS A 22 -9.79 6.58 -4.98
C CYS A 22 -10.83 7.70 -5.17
N GLU A 23 -11.12 8.10 -6.41
CA GLU A 23 -12.16 9.08 -6.74
C GLU A 23 -13.57 8.63 -6.31
N ARG A 24 -13.83 7.33 -6.31
CA ARG A 24 -15.09 6.73 -5.84
C ARG A 24 -15.18 6.64 -4.30
N GLY A 25 -14.19 7.14 -3.57
CA GLY A 25 -14.14 7.10 -2.11
C GLY A 25 -13.64 5.76 -1.56
N ALA A 26 -12.85 5.01 -2.33
CA ALA A 26 -12.13 3.87 -1.78
C ALA A 26 -11.20 4.34 -0.66
N ASN A 27 -11.13 3.55 0.41
CA ASN A 27 -10.24 3.84 1.52
C ASN A 27 -8.80 3.51 1.13
N VAL A 28 -7.98 4.56 0.96
CA VAL A 28 -6.57 4.46 0.56
C VAL A 28 -5.66 3.87 1.64
N ASP A 29 -6.04 4.09 2.90
CA ASP A 29 -5.34 3.52 4.07
C ASP A 29 -5.96 2.18 4.49
N GLN A 30 -6.78 1.57 3.64
CA GLN A 30 -7.29 0.24 3.93
C GLN A 30 -6.13 -0.74 3.96
N GLN A 31 -6.07 -1.49 5.05
CA GLN A 31 -5.05 -2.50 5.28
C GLN A 31 -5.72 -3.86 5.29
N PHE A 32 -5.01 -4.90 4.89
CA PHE A 32 -5.44 -6.28 5.09
C PHE A 32 -4.32 -7.08 5.72
N ARG A 33 -4.70 -8.14 6.44
CA ARG A 33 -3.73 -9.04 7.05
C ARG A 33 -3.21 -10.03 6.00
N PHE A 34 -1.92 -10.01 5.74
CA PHE A 34 -1.20 -10.96 4.90
C PHE A 34 0.00 -11.50 5.70
N GLU A 35 0.08 -12.81 5.90
CA GLU A 35 1.21 -13.45 6.62
C GLU A 35 1.54 -12.79 7.97
N GLU A 36 0.51 -12.49 8.77
CA GLU A 36 0.61 -11.82 10.08
C GLU A 36 1.08 -10.35 10.05
N GLN A 37 1.22 -9.77 8.85
CA GLN A 37 1.52 -8.36 8.65
C GLN A 37 0.30 -7.62 8.12
N ASP A 38 0.15 -6.36 8.51
CA ASP A 38 -0.84 -5.47 7.92
C ASP A 38 -0.22 -4.80 6.69
N VAL A 39 -0.83 -5.03 5.53
CA VAL A 39 -0.34 -4.59 4.23
C VAL A 39 -1.36 -3.64 3.61
N THR A 40 -0.88 -2.55 3.02
CA THR A 40 -1.68 -1.57 2.28
C THR A 40 -1.53 -1.73 0.77
N ALA A 41 -2.39 -1.02 0.02
CA ALA A 41 -2.24 -0.88 -1.41
C ALA A 41 -0.89 -0.22 -1.78
N TYR A 42 -0.38 0.67 -0.93
CA TYR A 42 0.93 1.29 -1.15
C TYR A 42 2.06 0.27 -1.06
N ASP A 43 2.08 -0.56 -0.02
CA ASP A 43 3.12 -1.57 0.19
C ASP A 43 3.16 -2.60 -0.96
N LEU A 44 1.99 -2.97 -1.49
CA LEU A 44 1.88 -3.83 -2.68
C LEU A 44 2.42 -3.14 -3.93
N ALA A 45 2.12 -1.86 -4.15
CA ALA A 45 2.68 -1.12 -5.27
C ALA A 45 4.20 -0.95 -5.16
N GLU A 46 4.70 -0.70 -3.95
CA GLU A 46 6.14 -0.50 -3.68
C GLU A 46 6.93 -1.81 -3.86
N SER A 47 6.44 -2.92 -3.29
CA SER A 47 7.05 -4.24 -3.47
C SER A 47 7.12 -4.69 -4.94
N GLN A 48 6.14 -4.29 -5.75
CA GLN A 48 6.06 -4.58 -7.18
C GLN A 48 6.77 -3.52 -8.06
N GLN A 49 7.39 -2.51 -7.44
CA GLN A 49 8.08 -1.40 -8.10
C GLN A 49 7.19 -0.60 -9.08
N HIS A 50 5.92 -0.42 -8.72
CA HIS A 50 4.96 0.35 -9.49
C HIS A 50 4.96 1.82 -9.08
N ASP A 51 6.03 2.54 -9.43
CA ASP A 51 6.23 3.95 -9.06
C ASP A 51 5.05 4.86 -9.38
N HIS A 52 4.42 4.66 -10.54
CA HIS A 52 3.25 5.44 -10.96
C HIS A 52 2.07 5.25 -9.99
N VAL A 53 1.81 4.01 -9.59
CA VAL A 53 0.77 3.70 -8.60
C VAL A 53 1.13 4.27 -7.24
N CYS A 54 2.38 4.13 -6.81
CA CYS A 54 2.87 4.72 -5.57
C CYS A 54 2.65 6.24 -5.53
N GLN A 55 2.89 6.93 -6.64
CA GLN A 55 2.62 8.37 -6.76
C GLN A 55 1.14 8.69 -6.71
N VAL A 56 0.29 7.92 -7.39
CA VAL A 56 -1.16 8.11 -7.33
C VAL A 56 -1.67 7.93 -5.90
N LEU A 57 -1.28 6.84 -5.22
CA LEU A 57 -1.67 6.59 -3.83
C LEU A 57 -1.20 7.71 -2.89
N LYS A 58 0.07 8.15 -3.01
CA LYS A 58 0.60 9.31 -2.25
C LYS A 58 -0.20 10.58 -2.51
N ASN A 59 -0.59 10.85 -3.76
CA ASN A 59 -1.38 12.03 -4.10
C ASN A 59 -2.79 12.00 -3.49
N PHE A 60 -3.37 10.82 -3.29
CA PHE A 60 -4.65 10.65 -2.60
C PHE A 60 -4.53 10.61 -1.07
N GLY A 61 -3.32 10.79 -0.52
CA GLY A 61 -3.08 10.84 0.92
C GLY A 61 -2.87 9.48 1.57
N ALA A 62 -2.56 8.42 0.81
CA ALA A 62 -2.17 7.14 1.38
C ALA A 62 -0.95 7.34 2.28
N GLN A 63 -1.09 6.96 3.55
CA GLN A 63 0.04 6.97 4.46
C GLN A 63 0.88 5.72 4.19
N GLN A 64 2.20 5.91 4.03
CA GLN A 64 3.10 4.79 4.23
C GLN A 64 2.85 4.31 5.64
N LEU A 65 2.34 3.08 5.77
CA LEU A 65 2.39 2.45 7.07
C LEU A 65 3.87 2.39 7.43
N PRO A 66 4.24 2.84 8.63
CA PRO A 66 5.50 2.39 9.18
C PRO A 66 5.31 0.89 9.35
N HIS A 67 5.77 0.08 8.40
CA HIS A 67 6.19 -1.28 8.71
C HIS A 67 7.00 -1.11 9.97
N SER A 68 6.47 -1.61 11.10
CA SER A 68 7.14 -1.55 12.38
C SER A 68 8.60 -1.79 12.09
N THR A 69 9.39 -0.73 12.25
CA THR A 69 10.84 -0.82 12.25
C THR A 69 11.11 -1.87 13.29
N LEU A 70 11.25 -3.12 12.86
CA LEU A 70 12.11 -4.08 13.51
C LEU A 70 13.46 -3.40 13.40
N SER A 71 13.75 -2.52 14.35
CA SER A 71 14.77 -2.74 15.37
C SER A 71 15.63 -3.99 15.09
N SER A 72 16.30 -4.04 13.95
CA SER A 72 17.73 -4.23 13.95
C SER A 72 18.30 -2.83 14.15
N GLN A 73 18.54 -2.30 15.36
CA GLN A 73 19.20 -2.93 16.51
C GLN A 73 20.12 -4.10 16.10
N VAL A 74 20.96 -3.85 15.10
CA VAL A 74 22.30 -4.44 15.04
C VAL A 74 23.32 -3.52 15.75
N ASP A 75 22.85 -2.58 16.56
CA ASP A 75 23.63 -2.03 17.66
C ASP A 75 23.72 -3.09 18.78
N ALA A 76 24.52 -4.12 18.52
CA ALA A 76 24.98 -5.07 19.52
C ALA A 76 26.45 -5.39 19.29
N ASN A 77 27.28 -4.68 20.07
CA ASN A 77 28.67 -4.99 20.50
C ASN A 77 29.81 -4.92 19.48
#